data_AF-A0A7W1IV87-F1
#
_entry.id   AF-A0A7W1IV87-F1
#
_cell.length_a   1.000
_cell.length_b   1.000
_cell.length_c   1.000
_cell.angle_alpha   90.00
_cell.angle_beta   90.00
_cell.angle_gamma   90.00
#
_symmetry.space_group_name_H-M   'P 1'
#
loop_
_entity.id
_entity.type
_entity.pdbx_description
1 polymer ?
#
loop_
_entity_poly.entity_id
_entity_poly.type
_entity_poly.pdbx_seq_one_letter_code
_entity_poly.pdbx_strand_id
1 'polypeptide(L)' 'MTTQREQAILLTNLHIKGDPLILFNIWDAGSAKALQEIGAKVIATGSWSVAAAH' A
#
# COMPACT_ATOMS: atom_id res chain seq x y z
N MET A 1 13.80 -9.63 -8.30
CA MET A 1 13.19 -8.30 -8.06
C MET A 1 12.04 -8.16 -9.02
N THR A 2 10.85 -7.81 -8.51
CA THR A 2 9.70 -7.44 -9.35
C THR A 2 9.96 -6.06 -9.95
N THR A 3 9.69 -5.89 -11.24
CA THR A 3 9.77 -4.60 -11.93
C THR A 3 8.62 -3.69 -11.51
N GLN A 4 8.77 -2.38 -11.73
CA GLN A 4 7.69 -1.42 -11.49
C GLN A 4 6.43 -1.77 -12.31
N ARG A 5 6.60 -2.23 -13.56
CA ARG A 5 5.50 -2.66 -14.42
C ARG A 5 4.75 -3.85 -13.84
N GLU A 6 5.47 -4.85 -13.33
CA GLU A 6 4.85 -6.02 -12.69
C GLU A 6 4.06 -5.61 -11.44
N GLN A 7 4.57 -4.68 -10.62
CA GLN A 7 3.82 -4.16 -9.48
C GLN A 7 2.56 -3.38 -9.89
N ALA A 8 2.63 -2.57 -10.96
CA ALA A 8 1.47 -1.86 -11.47
C ALA A 8 0.37 -2.82 -11.99
N ILE A 9 0.76 -3.89 -12.67
CA ILE A 9 -0.17 -4.94 -13.13
C ILE A 9 -0.80 -5.65 -11.93
N LEU A 10 -0.01 -6.03 -10.91
CA LEU A 10 -0.52 -6.65 -9.69
C LEU A 10 -1.53 -5.74 -8.96
N LEU A 11 -1.21 -4.46 -8.78
CA LEU A 11 -2.12 -3.49 -8.16
C LEU A 11 -3.42 -3.35 -8.96
N THR A 12 -3.34 -3.30 -10.29
CA THR A 12 -4.51 -3.22 -11.17
C THR A 12 -5.42 -4.44 -10.99
N ASN A 13 -4.85 -5.65 -10.95
CA ASN A 13 -5.62 -6.88 -10.78
C ASN A 13 -6.33 -7.01 -9.42
N LEU A 14 -5.90 -6.25 -8.41
CA LEU A 14 -6.56 -6.19 -7.11
C LEU A 14 -7.80 -5.27 -7.10
N HIS A 15 -8.03 -4.46 -8.13
CA HIS A 15 -9.21 -3.59 -8.23
C HIS A 15 -10.40 -4.34 -8.84
N ILE A 16 -11.11 -5.11 -8.03
CA ILE A 16 -12.23 -5.96 -8.47
C ILE A 16 -13.55 -5.34 -8.02
N LYS A 17 -14.48 -5.13 -8.96
CA LYS A 17 -15.82 -4.64 -8.62
C LYS A 17 -16.53 -5.64 -7.71
N GLY A 18 -16.97 -5.17 -6.54
CA GLY A 18 -17.66 -6.00 -5.55
C GLY A 18 -16.75 -6.70 -4.54
N ASP A 19 -15.43 -6.59 -4.68
CA ASP A 19 -14.44 -7.05 -3.70
C ASP A 19 -13.54 -5.85 -3.32
N PRO A 20 -13.91 -5.08 -2.29
CA PRO A 20 -13.23 -3.82 -1.98
C PRO A 20 -11.80 -4.06 -1.51
N LEU A 21 -10.86 -3.38 -2.16
CA LEU A 21 -9.46 -3.35 -1.75
C LEU A 21 -9.25 -2.30 -0.65
N ILE A 22 -8.72 -2.71 0.50
CA ILE A 22 -8.39 -1.80 1.60
C ILE A 22 -6.95 -1.28 1.44
N LEU A 23 -6.80 0.04 1.29
CA LEU A 23 -5.51 0.71 1.18
C LEU A 23 -5.28 1.58 2.41
N PHE A 24 -4.30 1.22 3.23
CA PHE A 24 -3.91 2.03 4.39
C PHE A 24 -2.89 3.08 3.98
N ASN A 25 -3.11 4.33 4.40
CA ASN A 25 -2.15 5.42 4.24
C ASN A 25 -1.05 5.31 5.28
N ILE A 26 0.13 4.83 4.87
CA ILE A 26 1.35 4.79 5.70
C ILE A 26 2.08 6.13 5.64
N TRP A 27 2.91 6.39 6.66
CA TRP A 27 3.69 7.63 6.79
C TRP A 27 5.20 7.39 6.97
N ASP A 28 5.63 6.15 7.21
CA ASP A 28 7.05 5.80 7.37
C ASP A 28 7.34 4.33 6.98
N ALA A 29 8.61 3.92 7.06
CA ALA A 29 9.02 2.55 6.77
C ALA A 29 8.53 1.54 7.82
N GLY A 30 8.35 1.96 9.08
CA GLY A 30 7.90 1.09 10.16
C GLY A 30 6.44 0.66 9.98
N SER A 31 5.57 1.60 9.65
CA SER A 31 4.16 1.39 9.32
C SER A 31 3.99 0.53 8.07
N ALA A 32 4.81 0.73 7.03
CA ALA A 32 4.83 -0.16 5.86
C ALA A 32 5.16 -1.61 6.24
N LYS A 33 6.18 -1.82 7.09
CA LYS A 33 6.58 -3.15 7.55
C LYS A 33 5.52 -3.82 8.43
N ALA A 34 4.93 -3.06 9.36
CA ALA A 34 3.86 -3.57 10.24
C ALA A 34 2.66 -4.08 9.43
N LEU A 35 2.27 -3.37 8.37
CA LEU A 35 1.18 -3.80 7.50
C LEU A 35 1.53 -5.04 6.68
N GLN A 36 2.78 -5.15 6.22
CA GLN A 36 3.26 -6.35 5.55
C GLN A 36 3.19 -7.59 6.47
N GLU A 37 3.55 -7.45 7.75
CA GLU A 37 3.54 -8.54 8.73
C GLU A 37 2.13 -9.07 9.01
N ILE A 38 1.10 -8.23 8.92
CA ILE A 38 -0.31 -8.65 9.06
C ILE A 38 -0.97 -9.06 7.73
N GLY A 39 -0.20 -9.18 6.65
CA GLY A 39 -0.67 -9.69 5.36
C GLY A 39 -1.40 -8.66 4.48
N ALA A 40 -1.17 -7.36 4.69
CA ALA A 40 -1.70 -6.35 3.77
C ALA A 40 -1.11 -6.56 2.36
N LYS A 41 -1.99 -6.58 1.35
CA LYS A 41 -1.59 -6.79 -0.05
C LYS A 41 -1.02 -5.52 -0.70
N VAL A 42 -1.45 -4.35 -0.22
CA VAL A 42 -1.15 -3.03 -0.77
C VAL A 42 -1.10 -1.97 0.32
N ILE A 43 -0.36 -0.90 0.07
CA ILE A 43 -0.29 0.31 0.90
C ILE A 43 -0.45 1.55 0.03
N ALA A 44 -0.93 2.64 0.61
CA ALA A 44 -0.92 3.97 0.02
C ALA A 44 -0.09 4.91 0.88
N THR A 45 0.32 6.06 0.36
CA THR A 45 0.92 7.14 1.17
C THR A 45 -0.07 8.28 1.31
N GLY A 46 0.01 9.02 2.42
CA GLY A 46 -0.76 10.24 2.65
C GLY A 46 0.18 11.43 2.83
N SER A 47 0.11 12.45 1.98
CA SER A 47 1.02 13.61 2.05
C SER A 47 0.96 14.32 3.40
N TRP A 48 -0.25 14.51 3.94
CA TRP A 48 -0.44 15.08 5.27
C TRP A 48 0.13 14.20 6.38
N SER A 49 -0.15 12.89 6.35
CA SER A 49 0.34 11.95 7.35
C SER A 49 1.87 11.90 7.39
N VAL A 50 2.52 11.94 6.23
CA VAL A 50 3.97 12.03 6.11
C VAL A 50 4.48 13.37 6.62
N ALA A 51 3.86 14.49 6.24
CA ALA A 51 4.27 15.82 6.68
C ALA A 51 4.13 16.05 8.19
N ALA A 52 3.14 15.40 8.82
CA ALA A 52 2.89 15.50 10.25
C ALA A 52 3.76 14.55 11.09
N ALA A 53 4.47 13.59 10.49
CA ALA A 53 5.36 12.67 11.19
C ALA A 53 6.70 13.36 11.50
N HIS A 54 6.90 13.75 12.75
CA HIS A 54 8.13 14.38 13.27
C HIS A 54 8.58 13.71 14.57
#